data_AF-A0A2K2UCW7-F1
#
_entry.id   AF-A0A2K2UCW7-F1
#
_cell.length_a   1.000
_cell.length_b   1.000
_cell.length_c   1.000
_cell.angle_alpha   90.00
_cell.angle_beta   90.00
_cell.angle_gamma   90.00
#
_symmetry.space_group_name_H-M   'P 1'
#
loop_
_entity.id
_entity.type
_entity.pdbx_description
1 polymer ?
#
loop_
_entity_poly.entity_id
_entity_poly.type
_entity_poly.pdbx_seq_one_letter_code
_entity_poly.pdbx_strand_id
1 'polypeptide(L)'
;MQDSPRTAKRRAREKRTISQMVALYCAGNHDGNARSELAHCGEAVCPACADVDAYAVLRTERCRRMEAKTSCEKCGNHCYTTDKRDEICAVMRYAGPRMLGKHPVAAVRHLLGR
;
A
#
# COMPACT_ATOMS: atom_id res chain seq x y z
N MET A 1 -2.80 3.92 -21.50
CA MET A 1 -1.98 2.70 -21.36
C MET A 1 -2.94 1.54 -21.29
N GLN A 2 -2.85 0.60 -22.24
CA GLN A 2 -3.72 -0.58 -22.27
C GLN A 2 -3.06 -1.64 -21.38
N ASP A 3 -3.57 -1.81 -20.15
CA ASP A 3 -3.10 -2.87 -19.26
C ASP A 3 -3.59 -4.23 -19.78
N SER A 4 -2.75 -5.27 -19.69
CA SER A 4 -3.25 -6.65 -19.85
C SER A 4 -4.19 -7.01 -18.69
N PRO A 5 -5.14 -7.96 -18.86
CA PRO A 5 -6.07 -8.36 -17.80
C PRO A 5 -5.36 -8.80 -16.50
N ARG A 6 -4.20 -9.45 -16.62
CA ARG A 6 -3.36 -9.83 -15.48
C ARG A 6 -2.79 -8.61 -14.76
N THR A 7 -2.29 -7.63 -15.52
CA THR A 7 -1.75 -6.38 -14.98
C THR A 7 -2.83 -5.54 -14.30
N ALA A 8 -4.02 -5.45 -14.89
CA ALA A 8 -5.16 -4.77 -14.28
C ALA A 8 -5.57 -5.41 -12.94
N LYS A 9 -5.66 -6.75 -12.90
CA LYS A 9 -5.96 -7.49 -11.65
C LYS A 9 -4.87 -7.29 -10.60
N ARG A 10 -3.59 -7.29 -11.01
CA ARG A 10 -2.46 -6.99 -10.12
C ARG A 10 -2.58 -5.58 -9.56
N ARG A 11 -2.81 -4.58 -10.41
CA ARG A 11 -2.96 -3.17 -10.01
C ARG A 11 -4.07 -2.98 -8.98
N ALA A 12 -5.25 -3.57 -9.23
CA ALA A 12 -6.37 -3.52 -8.29
C ALA A 12 -6.01 -4.14 -6.92
N ARG A 13 -5.32 -5.29 -6.92
CA ARG A 13 -4.84 -5.92 -5.68
C ARG A 13 -3.85 -5.04 -4.93
N GLU A 14 -2.82 -4.52 -5.61
CA GLU A 14 -1.80 -3.67 -5.00
C GLU A 14 -2.40 -2.40 -4.39
N LYS A 15 -3.36 -1.76 -5.08
CA LYS A 15 -4.12 -0.60 -4.55
C LYS A 15 -4.86 -0.94 -3.26
N ARG A 16 -5.56 -2.08 -3.24
CA ARG A 16 -6.30 -2.51 -2.04
C ARG A 16 -5.36 -2.89 -0.90
N THR A 17 -4.25 -3.57 -1.20
CA THR A 17 -3.24 -3.96 -0.20
C THR A 17 -2.61 -2.75 0.44
N ILE A 18 -2.11 -1.78 -0.34
CA ILE A 18 -1.49 -0.58 0.24
C ILE A 18 -2.48 0.23 1.08
N SER A 19 -3.74 0.28 0.65
CA SER A 19 -4.79 0.97 1.38
C SER A 19 -5.10 0.33 2.73
N GLN A 20 -5.18 -1.01 2.76
CA GLN A 20 -5.32 -1.76 4.01
C GLN A 20 -4.13 -1.57 4.95
N MET A 21 -2.91 -1.41 4.42
CA MET A 21 -1.73 -1.11 5.22
C MET A 21 -1.84 0.26 5.88
N VAL A 22 -2.29 1.28 5.13
CA VAL A 22 -2.51 2.63 5.65
C VAL A 22 -3.59 2.63 6.73
N ALA A 23 -4.71 1.96 6.50
CA ALA A 23 -5.78 1.84 7.48
C ALA A 23 -5.30 1.16 8.78
N LEU A 24 -4.55 0.05 8.64
CA LEU A 24 -3.96 -0.65 9.79
C LEU A 24 -2.95 0.22 10.56
N TYR A 25 -2.15 1.00 9.84
CA TYR A 25 -1.22 1.95 10.46
C TYR A 25 -1.97 3.04 11.22
N CYS A 26 -2.98 3.67 10.61
CA CYS A 26 -3.81 4.67 11.26
C CYS A 26 -4.49 4.09 12.51
N ALA A 27 -4.98 2.84 12.43
CA ALA A 27 -5.68 2.20 13.51
C ALA A 27 -4.82 2.01 14.77
N GLY A 28 -3.52 1.77 14.60
CA GLY A 28 -2.60 1.48 15.70
C GLY A 28 -1.70 2.62 16.13
N ASN A 29 -1.61 3.71 15.36
CA ASN A 29 -0.72 4.83 15.64
C ASN A 29 -1.45 6.15 15.88
N HIS A 30 -2.74 6.27 15.49
CA HIS A 30 -3.52 7.50 15.64
C HIS A 30 -4.82 7.24 16.42
N ASP A 31 -5.31 8.31 17.06
CA ASP A 31 -6.58 8.31 17.81
C ASP A 31 -7.74 7.89 16.90
N GLY A 32 -8.62 7.03 17.43
CA GLY A 32 -9.85 6.60 16.77
C GLY A 32 -10.83 7.74 16.51
N ASN A 33 -10.88 8.74 17.40
CA ASN A 33 -11.77 9.88 17.27
C ASN A 33 -11.39 10.82 16.11
N ALA A 34 -10.13 10.76 15.66
CA ALA A 34 -9.65 11.57 14.54
C ALA A 34 -9.96 10.96 13.16
N ARG A 35 -10.63 9.80 13.10
CA ARG A 35 -10.92 9.08 11.85
C ARG A 35 -12.18 9.60 11.18
N SER A 36 -12.05 10.71 10.47
CA SER A 36 -13.15 11.37 9.75
C SER A 36 -13.25 11.00 8.26
N GLU A 37 -12.22 10.38 7.70
CA GLU A 37 -12.11 10.10 6.27
C GLU A 37 -12.17 8.60 5.96
N LEU A 38 -12.40 8.25 4.70
CA LEU A 38 -12.39 6.86 4.23
C LEU A 38 -11.20 6.59 3.32
N ALA A 39 -10.43 5.56 3.62
CA ALA A 39 -9.40 5.03 2.74
C ALA A 39 -10.03 4.31 1.52
N HIS A 40 -9.25 4.09 0.47
CA HIS A 40 -9.67 3.37 -0.74
C HIS A 40 -10.20 1.95 -0.47
N CYS A 41 -9.73 1.29 0.59
CA CYS A 41 -10.26 -0.01 1.01
C CYS A 41 -11.59 0.06 1.77
N GLY A 42 -12.12 1.25 2.05
CA GLY A 42 -13.38 1.50 2.75
C GLY A 42 -13.27 1.60 4.28
N GLU A 43 -12.06 1.63 4.83
CA GLU A 43 -11.81 1.73 6.27
C GLU A 43 -11.70 3.19 6.71
N ALA A 44 -12.18 3.52 7.91
CA ALA A 44 -12.08 4.86 8.47
C ALA A 44 -10.62 5.19 8.88
N VAL A 45 -10.13 6.35 8.46
CA VAL A 45 -8.77 6.85 8.72
C VAL A 45 -8.78 8.34 9.04
N CYS A 46 -7.72 8.85 9.66
CA CYS A 46 -7.57 10.29 9.84
C CYS A 46 -7.21 11.00 8.51
N PRO A 47 -7.42 12.33 8.39
CA PRO A 47 -7.13 13.07 7.16
C PRO A 47 -5.71 12.88 6.64
N ALA A 48 -4.70 12.90 7.53
CA ALA A 48 -3.31 12.69 7.14
C ALA A 48 -3.07 11.30 6.53
N CYS A 49 -3.72 10.25 7.05
CA CYS A 49 -3.63 8.91 6.48
C CYS A 49 -4.44 8.79 5.18
N ALA A 50 -5.56 9.51 5.04
CA ALA A 50 -6.31 9.57 3.78
C ALA A 50 -5.45 10.16 2.65
N ASP A 51 -4.66 11.20 2.93
CA ASP A 51 -3.73 11.78 1.96
C ASP A 51 -2.64 10.80 1.52
N VAL A 52 -2.06 10.04 2.46
CA VAL A 52 -1.08 8.98 2.18
C VAL A 52 -1.71 7.91 1.28
N ASP A 53 -2.91 7.46 1.63
CA ASP A 53 -3.67 6.45 0.90
C ASP A 53 -3.97 6.90 -0.54
N ALA A 54 -4.57 8.07 -0.70
CA ALA A 54 -4.91 8.63 -2.01
C ALA A 54 -3.66 8.79 -2.89
N TYR A 55 -2.55 9.27 -2.31
CA TYR A 55 -1.29 9.36 -3.02
C TYR A 55 -0.79 7.98 -3.46
N ALA A 56 -0.74 7.00 -2.55
CA ALA A 56 -0.25 5.66 -2.85
C ALA A 56 -1.10 4.95 -3.91
N VAL A 57 -2.42 5.10 -3.83
CA VAL A 57 -3.39 4.61 -4.81
C VAL A 57 -3.14 5.24 -6.18
N LEU A 58 -2.96 6.56 -6.25
CA LEU A 58 -2.68 7.27 -7.50
C LEU A 58 -1.37 6.83 -8.14
N ARG A 59 -0.30 6.67 -7.36
CA ARG A 59 1.00 6.19 -7.89
C ARG A 59 0.94 4.74 -8.34
N THR A 60 0.14 3.91 -7.66
CA THR A 60 -0.12 2.54 -8.08
C THR A 60 -0.94 2.49 -9.36
N GLU A 61 -1.96 3.35 -9.49
CA GLU A 61 -2.77 3.48 -10.70
C GLU A 61 -1.93 3.87 -11.92
N ARG A 62 -1.04 4.85 -11.75
CA ARG A 62 -0.18 5.37 -12.82
C ARG A 62 1.14 4.62 -13.01
N CYS A 63 1.32 3.49 -12.32
CA CYS A 63 2.58 2.75 -12.39
C CYS A 63 2.80 2.15 -13.79
N ARG A 64 3.83 2.65 -14.48
CA ARG A 64 4.23 2.19 -15.83
C ARG A 64 4.94 0.84 -15.85
N ARG A 65 5.47 0.42 -14.70
CA ARG A 65 6.25 -0.82 -14.54
C ARG A 65 5.45 -1.91 -13.81
N MET A 66 4.12 -1.78 -13.73
CA MET A 66 3.28 -2.71 -12.94
C MET A 66 3.42 -4.17 -13.39
N GLU A 67 3.64 -4.41 -14.67
CA GLU A 67 3.85 -5.76 -15.18
C GLU A 67 5.21 -6.34 -14.78
N ALA A 68 6.28 -5.58 -15.02
CA ALA A 68 7.66 -6.07 -14.88
C ALA A 68 8.28 -5.90 -13.47
N LYS A 69 7.77 -4.99 -12.63
CA LYS A 69 8.39 -4.72 -11.32
C LYS A 69 8.08 -5.84 -10.32
N THR A 70 9.02 -6.15 -9.44
CA THR A 70 8.82 -7.08 -8.31
C THR A 70 8.23 -6.36 -7.09
N SER A 71 8.85 -5.25 -6.66
CA SER A 71 8.34 -4.38 -5.59
C SER A 71 8.55 -2.90 -5.92
N CYS A 72 7.88 -2.00 -5.18
CA CYS A 72 8.11 -0.55 -5.30
C CYS A 72 9.51 -0.15 -4.80
N GLU A 73 10.02 -0.81 -3.77
CA GLU A 73 11.35 -0.55 -3.20
C GLU A 73 12.49 -0.88 -4.19
N LYS A 74 12.37 -2.00 -4.92
CA LYS A 74 13.37 -2.43 -5.92
C LYS A 74 13.13 -1.82 -7.31
N CYS A 75 12.14 -0.92 -7.43
CA CYS A 75 11.82 -0.29 -8.70
C CYS A 75 12.78 0.88 -8.94
N GLY A 76 13.56 0.83 -10.03
CA GLY A 76 14.45 1.92 -10.44
C GLY A 76 13.74 3.23 -10.85
N ASN A 77 12.41 3.27 -10.80
CA ASN A 77 11.62 4.48 -11.05
C ASN A 77 11.18 5.11 -9.72
N HIS A 78 11.82 6.23 -9.37
CA HIS A 78 11.48 7.03 -8.19
C HIS A 78 10.20 7.81 -8.42
N CYS A 79 9.06 7.21 -8.07
CA CYS A 79 7.77 7.86 -8.17
C CYS A 79 7.27 8.46 -6.85
N TYR A 80 7.86 8.24 -5.69
CA TYR A 80 7.40 8.94 -4.48
C TYR A 80 8.18 10.24 -4.32
N THR A 81 7.52 11.30 -3.88
CA THR A 81 8.23 12.45 -3.30
C THR A 81 8.91 12.00 -2.01
N THR A 82 10.00 12.66 -1.62
CA THR A 82 10.78 12.28 -0.43
C THR A 82 9.88 12.19 0.81
N ASP A 83 9.07 13.21 1.07
CA ASP A 83 8.19 13.24 2.25
C ASP A 83 7.17 12.09 2.26
N LYS A 84 6.48 11.86 1.13
CA LYS A 84 5.51 10.75 1.01
C LYS A 84 6.18 9.39 1.02
N ARG A 85 7.45 9.30 0.62
CA ARG A 85 8.23 8.07 0.69
C ARG A 85 8.50 7.70 2.15
N ASP A 86 8.82 8.66 2.99
CA ASP A 86 9.10 8.40 4.40
C ASP A 86 7.83 7.99 5.15
N GLU A 87 6.71 8.67 4.88
CA GLU A 87 5.39 8.30 5.39
C GLU A 87 5.00 6.86 4.99
N ILE A 88 5.11 6.50 3.70
CA ILE A 88 4.74 5.15 3.24
C ILE A 88 5.71 4.10 3.77
N CYS A 89 7.01 4.42 3.92
CA CYS A 89 7.98 3.51 4.53
C CYS A 89 7.64 3.24 6.00
N ALA A 90 7.17 4.24 6.76
CA ALA A 90 6.68 4.05 8.13
C ALA A 90 5.45 3.12 8.16
N VAL A 91 4.48 3.36 7.27
CA VAL A 91 3.30 2.49 7.10
C VAL A 91 3.73 1.06 6.78
N MET A 92 4.61 0.87 5.80
CA MET A 92 5.10 -0.46 5.38
C MET A 92 5.80 -1.20 6.53
N ARG A 93 6.66 -0.51 7.29
CA ARG A 93 7.39 -1.09 8.43
C ARG A 93 6.45 -1.54 9.55
N TYR A 94 5.40 -0.77 9.81
CA TYR A 94 4.41 -1.11 10.83
C TYR A 94 3.45 -2.22 10.38
N ALA A 95 2.85 -2.04 9.20
CA ALA A 95 1.77 -2.87 8.70
C ALA A 95 2.27 -4.18 8.07
N GLY A 96 3.48 -4.20 7.48
CA GLY A 96 4.05 -5.37 6.81
C GLY A 96 4.03 -6.62 7.67
N PRO A 97 4.69 -6.65 8.85
CA PRO A 97 4.67 -7.80 9.74
C PRO A 97 3.26 -8.16 10.25
N ARG A 98 2.41 -7.16 10.47
CA ARG A 98 1.05 -7.34 10.99
C ARG A 98 0.08 -7.89 9.95
N MET A 99 0.33 -7.64 8.67
CA MET A 99 -0.43 -8.21 7.56
C MET A 99 -0.14 -9.69 7.33
N LEU A 100 1.08 -10.15 7.64
CA LEU A 100 1.47 -11.56 7.53
C LEU A 100 0.65 -12.46 8.45
N GLY A 101 0.21 -11.94 9.60
CA GLY A 101 -0.63 -12.67 10.56
C GLY A 101 -2.05 -13.00 10.05
N LYS A 102 -2.58 -12.28 9.05
CA LYS A 102 -3.90 -12.55 8.45
C LYS A 102 -3.85 -13.52 7.25
N HIS A 103 -2.68 -13.69 6.64
CA HIS A 103 -2.49 -14.59 5.48
C HIS A 103 -1.21 -15.43 5.64
N PRO A 104 -1.21 -16.45 6.53
CA PRO A 104 -0.01 -17.20 6.90
C PRO A 104 0.70 -17.84 5.70
N VAL A 105 -0.04 -18.23 4.65
CA VAL A 105 0.51 -18.89 3.46
C VAL A 105 1.28 -17.93 2.53
N ALA A 106 0.94 -16.63 2.51
CA ALA A 106 1.67 -15.64 1.73
C ALA A 106 2.98 -15.20 2.43
N ALA A 107 2.98 -15.20 3.76
CA ALA A 107 4.11 -14.84 4.58
C ALA A 107 5.28 -15.83 4.48
N VAL A 108 4.97 -17.11 4.50
CA VAL A 108 5.96 -18.19 4.34
C VAL A 108 6.61 -18.13 2.96
N ARG A 109 5.86 -17.79 1.90
CA ARG A 109 6.42 -17.65 0.54
C ARG A 109 7.35 -16.44 0.40
N HIS A 110 7.05 -15.35 1.12
CA HIS A 110 7.90 -14.14 1.13
C HIS A 110 9.20 -14.34 1.91
N LEU A 111 9.16 -15.12 3.01
CA LEU A 111 10.36 -15.43 3.81
C LEU A 111 11.25 -16.52 3.17
N LEU A 112 10.69 -17.43 2.37
CA LEU A 112 11.43 -18.53 1.73
C LEU A 112 11.88 -18.24 0.28
N GLY A 113 11.74 -17.01 -0.21
CA GLY A 113 12.43 -16.57 -1.43
C GLY A 113 11.97 -17.22 -2.75
N ARG A 114 10.69 -17.04 -3.11
CA ARG A 114 10.22 -17.12 -4.50
C ARG A 114 9.17 -16.05 -4.83
#